data_AF-A0A9E5CKI3-F1
#
_entry.id   AF-A0A9E5CKI3-F1
#
_cell.length_a   1.000
_cell.length_b   1.000
_cell.length_c   1.000
_cell.angle_alpha   90.00
_cell.angle_beta   90.00
_cell.angle_gamma   90.00
#
_symmetry.space_group_name_H-M   'P 1'
#
loop_
_entity.id
_entity.type
_entity.pdbx_description
1 polymer ?
#
loop_
_entity_poly.entity_id
_entity_poly.type
_entity_poly.pdbx_seq_one_letter_code
_entity_poly.pdbx_strand_id
1 'polypeptide(L)'
;MQKEQRDNILGRLGPEEWTQYRGLIRQVSSERKASSSAQFTAREVLEPRKEGLSDNLKSAVDAVIARDEMGPAVGETPPDFSLKRIGTDEMVRLSSFSGKRPVGLIFGSYT
;
A
#
# COMPACT_ATOMS: atom_id res chain seq x y z
N MET A 1 8.61 1.05 -7.14
CA MET A 1 9.66 1.52 -6.22
C MET A 1 10.13 0.42 -5.28
N GLN A 2 11.45 0.26 -5.10
CA GLN A 2 12.02 -0.69 -4.14
C GLN A 2 11.92 -0.15 -2.70
N LYS A 3 11.84 -1.03 -1.69
CA LYS A 3 11.69 -0.66 -0.27
C LYS A 3 12.81 0.29 0.18
N GLU A 4 14.05 -0.03 -0.14
CA GLU A 4 15.23 0.74 0.28
C GLU A 4 15.23 2.17 -0.29
N GLN A 5 14.81 2.33 -1.55
CA GLN A 5 14.67 3.66 -2.17
C GLN A 5 13.65 4.52 -1.43
N ARG A 6 12.49 3.93 -1.09
CA ARG A 6 11.46 4.63 -0.31
C ARG A 6 11.96 4.99 1.08
N ASP A 7 12.61 4.06 1.77
CA ASP A 7 13.08 4.28 3.14
C ASP A 7 14.14 5.40 3.17
N ASN A 8 15.00 5.48 2.14
CA ASN A 8 15.92 6.61 1.94
C ASN A 8 15.21 7.95 1.69
N ILE A 9 14.12 7.97 0.93
CA ILE A 9 13.32 9.19 0.69
C ILE A 9 12.66 9.64 2.00
N LEU A 10 12.05 8.71 2.74
CA LEU A 10 11.41 9.01 4.02
C LEU A 10 12.42 9.43 5.10
N GLY A 11 13.63 8.90 5.06
CA GLY A 11 14.71 9.26 5.98
C GLY A 11 15.23 10.69 5.82
N ARG A 12 14.90 11.37 4.71
CA ARG A 12 15.29 12.77 4.46
C ARG A 12 14.29 13.79 5.01
N LEU A 13 13.12 13.34 5.45
CA LEU A 13 12.07 14.22 5.96
C LEU A 13 12.44 14.78 7.33
N GLY A 14 12.30 16.10 7.49
CA GLY A 14 12.38 16.77 8.78
C GLY A 14 11.14 16.50 9.68
N PRO A 15 11.15 16.92 10.96
CA PRO A 15 10.05 16.66 11.90
C PRO A 15 8.70 17.26 11.46
N GLU A 16 8.72 18.47 10.91
CA GLU A 16 7.52 19.16 10.39
C GLU A 16 7.00 18.48 9.13
N GLU A 17 7.90 18.13 8.20
CA GLU A 17 7.57 17.40 6.98
C GLU A 17 6.98 16.02 7.28
N TRP A 18 7.47 15.34 8.32
CA TRP A 18 6.91 14.10 8.83
C TRP A 18 5.47 14.25 9.34
N THR A 19 5.18 15.38 9.99
CA THR A 19 3.84 15.67 10.51
C THR A 19 2.87 15.92 9.35
N GLN A 20 3.28 16.72 8.36
CA GLN A 20 2.50 16.97 7.14
C GLN A 20 2.27 15.68 6.35
N TYR A 21 3.33 14.88 6.14
CA TYR A 21 3.26 13.57 5.48
C TYR A 21 2.22 12.67 6.15
N ARG A 22 2.30 12.50 7.47
CA ARG A 22 1.35 11.64 8.22
C ARG A 22 -0.08 12.17 8.13
N GLY A 23 -0.26 13.50 8.12
CA GLY A 23 -1.55 14.14 7.90
C GLY A 23 -2.16 13.75 6.56
N LEU A 24 -1.40 13.90 5.47
CA LEU A 24 -1.81 13.55 4.11
C LEU A 24 -2.24 12.07 4.02
N ILE A 25 -1.42 11.15 4.52
CA ILE A 25 -1.72 9.71 4.46
C ILE A 25 -2.95 9.32 5.30
N ARG A 26 -3.15 9.95 6.47
CA ARG A 26 -4.35 9.73 7.29
C ARG A 26 -5.60 10.23 6.59
N GLN A 27 -5.52 11.38 5.93
CA GLN A 27 -6.65 11.94 5.20
C GLN A 27 -7.05 11.03 4.04
N VAL A 28 -6.09 10.56 3.23
CA VAL A 28 -6.33 9.58 2.17
C VAL A 28 -7.00 8.32 2.70
N SER A 29 -6.50 7.79 3.83
CA SER A 29 -7.07 6.59 4.45
C SER A 29 -8.49 6.81 4.96
N SER A 30 -8.81 8.03 5.39
CA SER A 30 -10.15 8.40 5.88
C SER A 30 -11.12 8.58 4.71
N GLU A 31 -10.69 9.22 3.63
CA GLU A 31 -11.48 9.36 2.38
C GLU A 31 -11.81 7.99 1.78
N ARG A 32 -10.82 7.08 1.71
CA ARG A 32 -11.04 5.69 1.27
C ARG A 32 -12.03 4.93 2.14
N LYS A 33 -12.09 5.20 3.46
CA LYS A 33 -13.05 4.56 4.37
C LYS A 33 -14.46 5.14 4.26
N ALA A 34 -14.57 6.44 3.99
CA ALA A 34 -15.85 7.13 3.86
C ALA A 34 -16.55 6.83 2.53
N SER A 35 -15.79 6.61 1.45
CA SER A 35 -16.33 6.20 0.16
C SER A 35 -16.56 4.70 0.11
N SER A 36 -17.80 4.26 0.33
CA SER A 36 -18.18 2.84 0.21
C SER A 36 -18.25 2.33 -1.23
N SER A 37 -18.23 3.22 -2.23
CA SER A 37 -18.51 2.87 -3.64
C SER A 37 -17.54 3.46 -4.67
N ALA A 38 -16.72 4.44 -4.30
CA ALA A 38 -15.83 5.11 -5.24
C ALA A 38 -14.38 4.65 -5.01
N GLN A 39 -13.85 3.96 -6.00
CA GLN A 39 -12.46 3.50 -6.03
C GLN A 39 -11.60 4.64 -6.56
N PHE A 40 -10.80 5.24 -5.69
CA PHE A 40 -9.80 6.24 -6.09
C PHE A 40 -8.41 5.71 -5.78
N THR A 41 -7.53 5.76 -6.79
CA THR A 41 -6.11 5.42 -6.69
C THR A 41 -5.40 6.39 -5.75
N ALA A 42 -4.27 5.99 -5.15
CA ALA A 42 -3.49 6.92 -4.34
C ALA A 42 -3.09 8.17 -5.13
N ARG A 43 -2.86 8.01 -6.45
CA ARG A 43 -2.52 9.10 -7.36
C ARG A 43 -3.61 10.15 -7.43
N GLU A 44 -4.85 9.79 -7.72
CA GLU A 44 -5.98 10.73 -7.84
C GLU A 44 -6.17 11.55 -6.55
N VAL A 45 -5.87 10.94 -5.41
CA VAL A 45 -6.08 11.52 -4.09
C VAL A 45 -4.88 12.36 -3.63
N LEU A 46 -3.66 11.99 -4.00
CA LEU A 46 -2.43 12.63 -3.52
C LEU A 46 -1.84 13.63 -4.51
N GLU A 47 -1.98 13.41 -5.82
CA GLU A 47 -1.38 14.26 -6.85
C GLU A 47 -1.84 15.73 -6.74
N PRO A 48 -3.14 16.05 -6.55
CA PRO A 48 -3.60 17.43 -6.39
C PRO A 48 -3.06 18.10 -5.12
N ARG A 49 -2.64 17.31 -4.14
CA ARG A 49 -2.17 17.78 -2.82
C ARG A 49 -0.66 18.03 -2.78
N LYS A 50 0.05 17.74 -3.87
CA LYS A 50 1.49 18.00 -4.01
C LYS A 50 1.82 19.47 -4.22
N GLU A 51 0.83 20.27 -4.64
CA GLU A 51 1.02 21.70 -4.85
C GLU A 51 1.37 22.41 -3.54
N GLY A 52 2.41 23.25 -3.55
CA GLY A 52 2.88 23.96 -2.36
C GLY A 52 3.69 23.14 -1.35
N LEU A 53 3.90 21.83 -1.56
CA LEU A 53 4.74 21.01 -0.69
C LEU A 53 6.23 21.24 -0.96
N SER A 54 7.08 20.99 0.05
CA SER A 54 8.54 20.94 -0.13
C SER A 54 8.94 19.81 -1.08
N ASP A 55 10.11 19.91 -1.70
CA ASP A 55 10.58 18.89 -2.66
C ASP A 55 10.78 17.51 -2.02
N ASN A 56 11.23 17.49 -0.75
CA ASN A 56 11.33 16.25 0.03
C ASN A 56 9.95 15.62 0.25
N LEU A 57 8.95 16.43 0.57
CA LEU A 57 7.59 15.95 0.83
C LEU A 57 6.90 15.50 -0.46
N LYS A 58 7.10 16.20 -1.58
CA LYS A 58 6.66 15.75 -2.92
C LYS A 58 7.26 14.39 -3.25
N SER A 59 8.57 14.23 -3.04
CA SER A 59 9.27 12.95 -3.27
C SER A 59 8.70 11.83 -2.39
N ALA A 60 8.36 12.11 -1.13
CA ALA A 60 7.74 11.15 -0.23
C ALA A 60 6.32 10.77 -0.66
N VAL A 61 5.53 11.72 -1.17
CA VAL A 61 4.20 11.47 -1.73
C VAL A 61 4.30 10.62 -3.00
N ASP A 62 5.24 10.95 -3.90
CA ASP A 62 5.50 10.18 -5.12
C ASP A 62 5.93 8.75 -4.82
N ALA A 63 6.75 8.57 -3.78
CA ALA A 63 7.14 7.25 -3.30
C ALA A 63 5.93 6.41 -2.82
N VAL A 64 4.91 7.05 -2.25
CA VAL A 64 3.67 6.38 -1.84
C VAL A 64 2.81 6.02 -3.05
N ILE A 65 2.64 6.96 -3.99
CA ILE A 65 1.89 6.72 -5.24
C ILE A 65 2.50 5.54 -6.00
N ALA A 66 3.82 5.59 -6.24
CA ALA A 66 4.54 4.55 -6.97
C ALA A 66 4.52 3.17 -6.26
N ARG A 67 4.25 3.14 -4.94
CA ARG A 67 4.05 1.89 -4.20
C ARG A 67 2.62 1.36 -4.39
N ASP A 68 1.63 2.23 -4.30
CA ASP A 68 0.21 1.86 -4.50
C ASP A 68 0.01 1.28 -5.90
N GLU A 69 0.65 1.87 -6.92
CA GLU A 69 0.61 1.41 -8.32
C GLU A 69 1.30 0.07 -8.57
N MET A 70 2.19 -0.39 -7.68
CA MET A 70 2.77 -1.74 -7.74
C MET A 70 1.90 -2.79 -7.02
N GLY A 71 0.86 -2.36 -6.32
CA GLY A 71 -0.06 -3.25 -5.61
C GLY A 71 -0.95 -4.04 -6.58
N PRO A 72 -1.62 -5.09 -6.08
CA PRO A 72 -2.62 -5.81 -6.86
C PRO A 72 -3.75 -4.87 -7.29
N ALA A 73 -4.14 -4.92 -8.57
CA ALA A 73 -5.25 -4.13 -9.06
C ALA A 73 -6.60 -4.76 -8.64
N VAL A 74 -7.60 -3.93 -8.38
CA VAL A 74 -8.94 -4.44 -8.05
C VAL A 74 -9.52 -5.19 -9.26
N GLY A 75 -10.08 -6.37 -9.01
CA GLY A 75 -10.62 -7.24 -10.05
C GLY A 75 -9.57 -8.11 -10.75
N GLU A 76 -8.29 -7.85 -10.52
CA GLU A 76 -7.22 -8.74 -10.96
C GLU A 76 -7.26 -10.05 -10.15
N THR A 77 -7.12 -11.17 -10.85
CA THR A 77 -7.04 -12.47 -10.19
C THR A 77 -5.65 -12.63 -9.58
N PRO A 78 -5.53 -12.86 -8.26
CA PRO A 78 -4.24 -13.04 -7.63
C PRO A 78 -3.52 -14.28 -8.20
N PRO A 79 -2.19 -14.25 -8.39
CA PRO A 79 -1.43 -15.42 -8.77
C PRO A 79 -1.62 -16.56 -7.76
N ASP A 80 -1.84 -17.78 -8.28
CA ASP A 80 -1.97 -18.95 -7.42
C ASP A 80 -0.62 -19.32 -6.80
N PHE A 81 -0.65 -19.89 -5.60
CA PHE A 81 0.54 -20.36 -4.89
C PHE A 81 0.24 -21.65 -4.15
N SER A 82 1.29 -22.41 -3.84
CA SER A 82 1.24 -23.57 -2.96
C SER A 82 2.33 -23.42 -1.91
N LEU A 83 1.93 -23.17 -0.66
CA LEU A 83 2.84 -22.91 0.44
C LEU A 83 2.60 -23.89 1.59
N LYS A 84 3.67 -24.31 2.23
CA LYS A 84 3.60 -25.15 3.44
C LYS A 84 3.01 -24.35 4.59
N ARG A 85 2.04 -24.92 5.31
CA ARG A 85 1.47 -24.32 6.51
C ARG A 85 2.49 -24.37 7.65
N ILE A 86 2.58 -23.27 8.41
CA ILE A 86 3.53 -23.19 9.51
C ILE A 86 3.25 -24.28 10.55
N GLY A 87 4.29 -25.01 10.95
CA GLY A 87 4.20 -26.10 11.95
C GLY A 87 3.62 -27.42 11.44
N THR A 88 3.31 -27.57 10.14
CA THR A 88 2.80 -28.84 9.59
C THR A 88 3.40 -29.14 8.21
N ASP A 89 3.28 -30.37 7.71
CA ASP A 89 3.62 -30.76 6.32
C ASP A 89 2.48 -30.51 5.32
N GLU A 90 1.39 -29.89 5.77
CA GLU A 90 0.24 -29.57 4.94
C GLU A 90 0.60 -28.47 3.92
N MET A 91 0.27 -28.70 2.65
CA MET A 91 0.39 -27.71 1.59
C MET A 91 -0.95 -26.98 1.41
N VAL A 92 -0.90 -25.65 1.44
CA VAL A 92 -2.06 -24.77 1.24
C VAL A 92 -1.95 -24.11 -0.12
N ARG A 93 -2.97 -24.32 -0.96
CA ARG A 93 -3.09 -23.71 -2.28
C ARG A 93 -4.10 -22.57 -2.28
N LEU A 94 -3.78 -21.41 -2.84
CA LEU A 94 -4.69 -20.26 -2.84
C LEU A 94 -6.02 -20.58 -3.54
N SER A 95 -5.95 -21.20 -4.72
CA SER A 95 -7.13 -21.57 -5.50
C SER A 95 -8.09 -22.52 -4.76
N SER A 96 -7.64 -23.23 -3.72
CA SER A 96 -8.50 -24.09 -2.90
C SER A 96 -9.60 -23.32 -2.14
N PHE A 97 -9.43 -22.02 -1.94
CA PHE A 97 -10.39 -21.12 -1.28
C PHE A 97 -11.30 -20.36 -2.24
N SER A 98 -10.99 -20.35 -3.54
CA SER A 98 -11.74 -19.58 -4.55
C SER A 98 -13.21 -19.99 -4.58
N GLY A 99 -14.12 -19.00 -4.65
CA GLY A 99 -15.57 -19.21 -4.71
C GLY A 99 -16.23 -19.75 -3.43
N LYS A 100 -15.47 -20.02 -2.37
CA LYS A 100 -16.00 -20.56 -1.10
C LYS A 100 -16.22 -19.49 -0.04
N ARG A 101 -15.27 -18.56 0.09
CA ARG A 101 -15.31 -17.46 1.06
C ARG A 101 -14.28 -16.37 0.72
N PRO A 102 -14.44 -15.13 1.21
CA PRO A 102 -13.41 -14.12 1.13
C PRO A 102 -12.10 -14.58 1.79
N VAL A 103 -10.97 -14.20 1.20
CA VAL A 103 -9.62 -14.54 1.68
C VAL A 103 -8.79 -13.27 1.81
N GLY A 104 -8.14 -13.09 2.96
CA GLY A 104 -7.12 -12.06 3.14
C GLY A 104 -5.71 -12.64 2.97
N LEU A 105 -4.87 -11.98 2.16
CA LEU A 105 -3.46 -12.29 2.04
C LEU A 105 -2.64 -11.30 2.87
N ILE A 106 -1.85 -11.82 3.80
CA ILE A 106 -1.02 -11.01 4.69
C ILE A 106 0.44 -11.44 4.48
N PHE A 107 1.26 -10.48 4.07
CA PHE A 107 2.70 -10.67 3.92
C PHE A 107 3.39 -10.02 5.13
N GLY A 108 4.10 -10.83 5.91
CA GLY A 108 4.82 -10.39 7.09
C GLY A 108 6.09 -11.21 7.30
N SER A 109 7.00 -10.68 8.10
CA SER A 109 8.24 -11.35 8.50
C SER A 109 8.44 -11.21 10.01
N TYR A 110 9.15 -12.17 10.60
CA TYR A 110 9.67 -12.07 11.97
C TYR A 110 11.01 -11.34 11.90
N THR A 111 10.98 -10.03 11.68
CA THR A 111 12.18 -9.18 11.68
C THR A 111 11.85 -7.84 12.31
#